data_AF-A0A9E1N9Q7-F1
#
_entry.id   AF-A0A9E1N9Q7-F1
#
_cell.length_a   1.000
_cell.length_b   1.000
_cell.length_c   1.000
_cell.angle_alpha   90.00
_cell.angle_beta   90.00
_cell.angle_gamma   90.00
#
_symmetry.space_group_name_H-M   'P 1'
#
loop_
_entity.id
_entity.type
_entity.pdbx_description
1 polymer ?
#
loop_
_entity_poly.entity_id
_entity_poly.type
_entity_poly.pdbx_seq_one_letter_code
_entity_poly.pdbx_strand_id
1 'polypeptide(L)'
;MGLGPKDDYGYVAPVEAVEAVDVKGDASANKATEDTETEPSASDILTIRRTDKSDDWREGKSNYDQVAADQHANFMNDAGEQTDKNSSDPSPVKAGSSRDPSNDAKNRAWEQSHKYVPPSQAKMDAVIAWIERIFPTKNDFMRKIAIHESHLGQHEDTARPGYYGGVFQVDEGTFRETQIRKGLAEQRAKVSAKLGRDWNTVTWRELRDNPLLSAIAARLSLLRWKKNIPADIEGQAAYWKKYYNTDEGWGSEEKFKNSVNAHQEKAKRRARSNPPMS
;
A
#
# COMPACT_ATOMS: atom_id res chain seq x y z
N MET A 1 29.89 28.33 -20.46
CA MET A 1 29.28 27.74 -19.23
C MET A 1 27.98 27.08 -19.67
N GLY A 2 27.98 25.76 -19.83
CA GLY A 2 26.84 25.01 -20.35
C GLY A 2 25.90 24.61 -19.21
N LEU A 3 24.62 24.98 -19.34
CA LEU A 3 23.55 24.53 -18.47
C LEU A 3 23.25 23.07 -18.81
N GLY A 4 23.50 22.16 -17.86
CA GLY A 4 23.08 20.76 -17.95
C GLY A 4 21.55 20.62 -17.93
N PRO A 5 21.02 19.48 -18.40
CA PRO A 5 19.58 19.26 -18.49
C PRO A 5 18.93 19.21 -17.10
N LYS A 6 17.80 19.91 -16.96
CA LYS A 6 16.91 19.86 -15.80
C LYS A 6 16.03 18.62 -15.91
N ASP A 7 15.85 17.89 -14.81
CA ASP A 7 14.84 16.85 -14.66
C ASP A 7 13.54 17.41 -14.06
N ASP A 8 12.40 16.83 -14.44
CA ASP A 8 11.04 17.29 -14.10
C ASP A 8 10.66 17.12 -12.61
N TYR A 9 11.63 16.83 -11.74
CA TYR A 9 11.40 16.48 -10.33
C TYR A 9 11.97 17.47 -9.31
N GLY A 10 12.29 18.71 -9.70
CA GLY A 10 12.32 19.88 -8.81
C GLY A 10 12.84 19.66 -7.38
N TYR A 11 13.98 18.97 -7.21
CA TYR A 11 14.60 18.74 -5.92
C TYR A 11 16.10 19.04 -6.02
N VAL A 12 16.50 20.21 -5.51
CA VAL A 12 17.89 20.51 -5.19
C VAL A 12 18.06 20.17 -3.72
N ALA A 13 18.77 19.08 -3.43
CA ALA A 13 19.15 18.75 -2.06
C ALA A 13 20.13 19.82 -1.53
N PRO A 14 20.03 20.27 -0.26
CA PRO A 14 21.08 21.06 0.34
C PRO A 14 22.32 20.19 0.55
N VAL A 15 23.45 20.66 0.02
CA VAL A 15 24.79 20.15 0.36
C VAL A 15 25.14 20.67 1.74
N GLU A 16 25.00 19.83 2.77
CA GLU A 16 25.64 20.08 4.06
C GLU A 16 27.09 19.60 4.00
N ALA A 17 27.99 20.50 4.40
CA ALA A 17 29.42 20.29 4.43
C ALA A 17 29.80 19.25 5.48
N VAL A 18 30.57 18.25 5.06
CA VAL A 18 31.25 17.32 5.97
C VAL A 18 32.55 17.99 6.45
N GLU A 19 32.54 18.53 7.67
CA GLU A 19 33.79 18.79 8.39
C GLU A 19 34.28 17.48 9.01
N ALA A 20 35.47 17.08 8.60
CA ALA A 20 36.19 15.95 9.18
C ALA A 20 36.76 16.36 10.53
N VAL A 21 36.40 15.64 11.60
CA VAL A 21 37.13 15.67 12.86
C VAL A 21 37.61 14.26 13.18
N ASP A 22 38.93 14.18 13.31
CA ASP A 22 39.76 13.02 13.57
C ASP A 22 39.97 12.91 15.09
N VAL A 23 39.53 11.82 15.73
CA VAL A 23 39.93 11.50 17.12
C VAL A 23 40.11 9.99 17.31
N LYS A 24 41.31 9.66 17.78
CA LYS A 24 41.83 8.35 18.18
C LYS A 24 41.03 7.71 19.32
N GLY A 25 41.08 6.38 19.36
CA GLY A 25 40.30 5.55 20.28
C GLY A 25 40.78 5.51 21.72
N ASP A 26 39.99 4.81 22.53
CA ASP A 26 40.51 3.88 23.53
C ASP A 26 39.45 2.83 23.86
N ALA A 27 39.93 1.60 24.00
CA ALA A 27 39.15 0.44 24.41
C ALA A 27 39.02 0.44 25.94
N SER A 28 37.81 0.20 26.45
CA SER A 28 37.68 -0.46 27.74
C SER A 28 36.38 -1.25 27.83
N ALA A 29 36.56 -2.55 28.06
CA ALA A 29 35.50 -3.51 28.29
C ALA A 29 34.73 -3.17 29.56
N ASN A 30 33.41 -3.32 29.53
CA ASN A 30 32.62 -3.66 30.70
C ASN A 30 31.52 -4.64 30.31
N LYS A 31 31.63 -5.82 30.92
CA LYS A 31 30.70 -6.95 30.86
C LYS A 31 29.67 -6.73 31.95
N ALA A 32 28.43 -6.44 31.57
CA ALA A 32 27.28 -6.56 32.45
C ALA A 32 26.15 -7.21 31.64
N THR A 33 25.78 -8.40 32.08
CA THR A 33 24.62 -9.16 31.61
C THR A 33 23.37 -8.52 32.18
N GLU A 34 22.61 -7.87 31.32
CA GLU A 34 21.27 -7.39 31.62
C GLU A 34 20.36 -7.98 30.55
N ASP A 35 19.37 -8.78 30.97
CA ASP A 35 18.36 -9.38 30.12
C ASP A 35 17.46 -8.26 29.57
N THR A 36 17.94 -7.56 28.54
CA THR A 36 17.11 -6.68 27.73
C THR A 36 16.25 -7.54 26.82
N GLU A 37 14.94 -7.51 27.02
CA GLU A 37 13.98 -7.80 25.97
C GLU A 37 14.32 -6.89 24.79
N THR A 38 15.08 -7.43 23.83
CA THR A 38 15.50 -6.70 22.64
C THR A 38 14.24 -6.35 21.85
N GLU A 39 13.86 -5.08 21.87
CA GLU A 39 12.86 -4.53 20.95
C GLU A 39 13.22 -5.01 19.53
N PRO A 40 12.30 -5.68 18.81
CA PRO A 40 12.62 -6.28 17.53
C PRO A 40 13.13 -5.21 16.58
N SER A 41 14.25 -5.48 15.89
CA SER A 41 14.81 -4.55 14.92
C SER A 41 13.76 -4.22 13.85
N ALA A 42 13.83 -3.03 13.25
CA ALA A 42 12.96 -2.67 12.12
C ALA A 42 13.04 -3.70 10.96
N SER A 43 14.17 -4.40 10.81
CA SER A 43 14.30 -5.54 9.89
C SER A 43 13.44 -6.74 10.31
N ASP A 44 13.40 -7.03 11.61
CA ASP A 44 12.68 -8.18 12.17
C ASP A 44 11.16 -7.95 12.10
N ILE A 45 10.72 -6.72 12.40
CA ILE A 45 9.32 -6.27 12.29
C ILE A 45 8.80 -6.35 10.86
N LEU A 46 9.65 -6.07 9.88
CA LEU A 46 9.31 -6.04 8.46
C LEU A 46 9.60 -7.35 7.73
N THR A 47 10.05 -8.40 8.45
CA THR A 47 10.38 -9.69 7.82
C THR A 47 9.16 -10.24 7.10
N ILE A 48 9.24 -10.26 5.78
CA ILE A 48 8.27 -10.92 4.92
C ILE A 48 8.57 -12.41 5.02
N ARG A 49 7.88 -13.10 5.93
CA ARG A 49 7.89 -14.56 5.92
C ARG A 49 7.34 -15.00 4.57
N ARG A 50 8.17 -15.64 3.74
CA ARG A 50 7.66 -16.47 2.66
C ARG A 50 6.79 -17.53 3.33
N THR A 51 5.51 -17.60 2.96
CA THR A 51 4.79 -18.85 3.13
C THR A 51 5.60 -19.88 2.34
N ASP A 52 5.89 -20.98 3.01
CA ASP A 52 6.76 -22.05 2.57
C ASP A 52 6.38 -22.59 1.18
N LYS A 53 7.38 -23.22 0.56
CA LYS A 53 7.38 -23.77 -0.80
C LYS A 53 6.42 -24.97 -1.01
N SER A 54 5.41 -25.18 -0.17
CA SER A 54 4.47 -26.30 -0.32
C SER A 54 3.21 -25.96 -1.14
N ASP A 55 2.95 -24.68 -1.38
CA ASP A 55 1.76 -24.24 -2.10
C ASP A 55 2.13 -23.83 -3.54
N ASP A 56 2.48 -24.83 -4.34
CA ASP A 56 2.70 -24.71 -5.78
C ASP A 56 1.36 -24.46 -6.50
N TRP A 57 0.74 -23.30 -6.27
CA TRP A 57 -0.44 -22.83 -6.99
C TRP A 57 -0.11 -22.24 -8.37
N ARG A 58 1.10 -22.50 -8.90
CA ARG A 58 1.54 -22.05 -10.23
C ARG A 58 0.80 -22.71 -11.40
N GLU A 59 -0.05 -23.71 -11.17
CA GLU A 59 -0.74 -24.44 -12.25
C GLU A 59 -2.20 -24.08 -12.49
N GLY A 60 -2.75 -23.11 -11.78
CA GLY A 60 -3.96 -22.44 -12.24
C GLY A 60 -3.56 -21.18 -12.98
N LYS A 61 -3.40 -21.22 -14.32
CA LYS A 61 -3.67 -19.99 -15.09
C LYS A 61 -5.04 -19.55 -14.61
N SER A 62 -5.06 -18.47 -13.83
CA SER A 62 -6.31 -17.91 -13.38
C SER A 62 -7.13 -17.69 -14.64
N ASN A 63 -8.42 -17.98 -14.63
CA ASN A 63 -9.31 -17.69 -15.74
C ASN A 63 -9.14 -16.21 -16.23
N TYR A 64 -8.56 -15.35 -15.38
CA TYR A 64 -8.15 -13.97 -15.66
C TYR A 64 -6.87 -13.78 -16.50
N ASP A 65 -5.93 -14.72 -16.55
CA ASP A 65 -4.75 -14.65 -17.44
C ASP A 65 -5.16 -14.82 -18.92
N GLN A 66 -6.23 -15.57 -19.18
CA GLN A 66 -6.86 -15.66 -20.51
C GLN A 66 -7.62 -14.39 -20.88
N VAL A 67 -8.40 -13.83 -19.96
CA VAL A 67 -9.11 -12.55 -20.18
C VAL A 67 -8.13 -11.38 -20.41
N ALA A 68 -6.94 -11.41 -19.80
CA ALA A 68 -5.87 -10.44 -20.02
C ALA A 68 -5.28 -10.51 -21.44
N ALA A 69 -5.22 -11.70 -22.04
CA ALA A 69 -4.78 -11.88 -23.43
C ALA A 69 -5.88 -11.43 -24.41
N ASP A 70 -7.15 -11.70 -24.10
CA ASP A 70 -8.29 -11.38 -24.97
C ASP A 70 -8.63 -9.88 -25.00
N GLN A 71 -8.48 -9.18 -23.88
CA GLN A 71 -8.69 -7.71 -23.84
C GLN A 71 -7.59 -6.93 -24.58
N HIS A 72 -6.38 -7.50 -24.68
CA HIS A 72 -5.30 -6.92 -25.48
C HIS A 72 -5.52 -7.11 -26.99
N ALA A 73 -6.29 -8.13 -27.40
CA ALA A 73 -6.71 -8.34 -28.79
C ALA A 73 -7.87 -7.40 -29.18
N ASN A 74 -8.83 -7.17 -28.28
CA ASN A 74 -10.00 -6.33 -28.57
C ASN A 74 -9.68 -4.82 -28.60
N PHE A 75 -8.66 -4.35 -27.87
CA PHE A 75 -8.25 -2.93 -27.91
C PHE A 75 -7.49 -2.55 -29.20
N MET A 76 -7.09 -3.53 -30.03
CA MET A 76 -6.42 -3.29 -31.32
C MET A 76 -7.38 -3.34 -32.52
N ASN A 77 -8.62 -3.79 -32.34
CA ASN A 77 -9.59 -3.96 -33.44
C ASN A 77 -10.68 -2.87 -33.50
N ASP A 78 -10.75 -1.95 -32.54
CA ASP A 78 -11.82 -0.94 -32.43
C ASP A 78 -11.41 0.46 -32.94
N ALA A 79 -10.32 0.53 -33.73
CA ALA A 79 -9.81 1.77 -34.32
C ALA A 79 -10.36 2.06 -35.73
N GLY A 80 -11.47 1.45 -36.11
CA GLY A 80 -12.14 1.75 -37.36
C GLY A 80 -13.54 1.16 -37.38
N GLU A 81 -14.54 1.98 -37.10
CA GLU A 81 -15.65 2.29 -38.02
C GLU A 81 -16.76 3.02 -37.25
N GLN A 82 -17.03 4.25 -37.67
CA GLN A 82 -17.98 5.17 -37.08
C GLN A 82 -19.25 5.16 -37.94
N THR A 83 -20.39 4.70 -37.41
CA THR A 83 -21.72 5.13 -37.90
C THR A 83 -22.79 5.08 -36.81
N ASP A 84 -23.65 6.10 -36.86
CA ASP A 84 -24.77 6.41 -35.96
C ASP A 84 -25.91 5.37 -35.92
N LYS A 85 -26.61 5.27 -34.78
CA LYS A 85 -28.08 5.45 -34.62
C LYS A 85 -28.63 4.96 -33.25
N ASN A 86 -29.23 5.91 -32.54
CA ASN A 86 -30.53 5.90 -31.84
C ASN A 86 -31.08 4.66 -31.10
N SER A 87 -31.54 4.93 -29.86
CA SER A 87 -32.72 4.38 -29.16
C SER A 87 -32.51 3.43 -27.96
N SER A 88 -33.11 3.90 -26.86
CA SER A 88 -33.76 3.17 -25.74
C SER A 88 -32.91 2.32 -24.78
N ASP A 89 -32.93 2.76 -23.53
CA ASP A 89 -32.68 2.01 -22.30
C ASP A 89 -33.22 0.57 -22.37
N PRO A 90 -32.46 -0.41 -21.83
CA PRO A 90 -32.82 -0.86 -20.49
C PRO A 90 -31.62 -1.15 -19.57
N SER A 91 -31.77 -0.71 -18.31
CA SER A 91 -31.37 -1.34 -17.03
C SER A 91 -30.01 -2.09 -16.94
N PRO A 92 -29.17 -1.78 -15.94
CA PRO A 92 -27.85 -2.38 -15.81
C PRO A 92 -27.96 -3.80 -15.24
N VAL A 93 -27.81 -4.80 -16.11
CA VAL A 93 -27.48 -6.17 -15.71
C VAL A 93 -26.08 -6.16 -15.12
N LYS A 94 -25.98 -6.42 -13.81
CA LYS A 94 -24.73 -6.73 -13.12
C LYS A 94 -23.96 -7.78 -13.92
N ALA A 95 -22.73 -7.45 -14.29
CA ALA A 95 -21.75 -8.44 -14.75
C ALA A 95 -21.45 -9.39 -13.58
N GLY A 96 -22.29 -10.41 -13.43
CA GLY A 96 -22.00 -11.58 -12.63
C GLY A 96 -20.89 -12.35 -13.32
N SER A 97 -19.64 -12.05 -12.97
CA SER A 97 -18.53 -12.97 -13.21
C SER A 97 -18.97 -14.34 -12.69
N SER A 98 -19.11 -15.32 -13.58
CA SER A 98 -19.28 -16.73 -13.23
C SER A 98 -18.17 -17.10 -12.25
N ARG A 99 -18.51 -17.16 -10.95
CA ARG A 99 -17.58 -17.59 -9.91
C ARG A 99 -17.56 -19.10 -9.96
N ASP A 100 -16.42 -19.66 -10.33
CA ASP A 100 -16.16 -21.09 -10.19
C ASP A 100 -16.37 -21.48 -8.72
N PRO A 101 -17.38 -22.32 -8.41
CA PRO A 101 -17.71 -22.71 -7.04
C PRO A 101 -16.53 -23.38 -6.31
N SER A 102 -15.60 -23.98 -7.06
CA SER A 102 -14.43 -24.65 -6.50
C SER A 102 -13.41 -23.67 -5.91
N ASN A 103 -13.24 -22.50 -6.54
CA ASN A 103 -12.37 -21.44 -6.03
C ASN A 103 -12.99 -20.75 -4.81
N ASP A 104 -14.30 -20.56 -4.79
CA ASP A 104 -15.02 -20.00 -3.64
C ASP A 104 -14.98 -20.90 -2.40
N ALA A 105 -14.98 -22.22 -2.58
CA ALA A 105 -14.82 -23.18 -1.48
C ALA A 105 -13.41 -23.17 -0.90
N LYS A 106 -12.38 -23.17 -1.76
CA LYS A 106 -10.96 -23.10 -1.36
C LYS A 106 -10.64 -21.79 -0.65
N ASN A 107 -11.15 -20.66 -1.14
CA ASN A 107 -10.99 -19.36 -0.52
C ASN A 107 -11.57 -19.34 0.89
N ARG A 108 -12.79 -19.85 1.08
CA ARG A 108 -13.42 -19.94 2.40
C ARG A 108 -12.63 -20.83 3.36
N ALA A 109 -12.13 -21.98 2.91
CA ALA A 109 -11.31 -22.87 3.74
C ALA A 109 -9.99 -22.21 4.18
N TRP A 110 -9.34 -21.47 3.29
CA TRP A 110 -8.15 -20.70 3.64
C TRP A 110 -8.47 -19.59 4.65
N GLU A 111 -9.54 -18.82 4.44
CA GLU A 111 -9.92 -17.72 5.34
C GLU A 111 -10.30 -18.19 6.75
N GLN A 112 -10.92 -19.37 6.86
CA GLN A 112 -11.25 -19.99 8.13
C GLN A 112 -10.01 -20.49 8.89
N SER A 113 -8.99 -20.97 8.16
CA SER A 113 -7.73 -21.43 8.76
C SER A 113 -6.74 -20.30 9.03
N HIS A 114 -6.81 -19.18 8.29
CA HIS A 114 -5.90 -18.04 8.38
C HIS A 114 -6.61 -16.81 8.97
N LYS A 115 -6.76 -16.83 10.29
CA LYS A 115 -7.33 -15.71 11.04
C LYS A 115 -6.41 -14.49 10.93
N TYR A 116 -6.98 -13.39 10.46
CA TYR A 116 -6.27 -12.12 10.39
C TYR A 116 -5.86 -11.63 11.78
N VAL A 117 -4.61 -11.16 11.87
CA VAL A 117 -4.05 -10.57 13.09
C VAL A 117 -3.73 -9.10 12.79
N PRO A 118 -4.45 -8.15 13.43
CA PRO A 118 -4.15 -6.73 13.29
C PRO A 118 -2.68 -6.42 13.62
N PRO A 119 -1.99 -5.59 12.83
CA PRO A 119 -0.62 -5.20 13.15
C PRO A 119 -0.57 -4.33 14.41
N SER A 120 0.52 -4.45 15.19
CA SER A 120 0.76 -3.53 16.30
C SER A 120 1.03 -2.11 15.81
N GLN A 121 0.90 -1.11 16.70
CA GLN A 121 1.24 0.27 16.38
C GLN A 121 2.70 0.40 15.91
N ALA A 122 3.64 -0.21 16.62
CA ALA A 122 5.07 -0.20 16.25
C ALA A 122 5.31 -0.82 14.87
N LYS A 123 4.59 -1.91 14.54
CA LYS A 123 4.65 -2.51 13.19
C LYS A 123 4.15 -1.55 12.12
N MET A 124 3.04 -0.86 12.37
CA MET A 124 2.53 0.15 11.44
C MET A 124 3.47 1.34 11.32
N ASP A 125 4.10 1.77 12.39
CA ASP A 125 5.08 2.86 12.36
C ASP A 125 6.29 2.50 11.50
N ALA A 126 6.81 1.27 11.65
CA ALA A 126 7.89 0.75 10.81
C ALA A 126 7.48 0.65 9.33
N VAL A 127 6.26 0.19 9.03
CA VAL A 127 5.73 0.10 7.67
C VAL A 127 5.63 1.48 7.01
N ILE A 128 5.06 2.46 7.72
CA ILE A 128 4.94 3.84 7.23
C ILE A 128 6.35 4.43 7.00
N ALA A 129 7.25 4.32 7.97
CA ALA A 129 8.62 4.82 7.81
C ALA A 129 9.36 4.17 6.63
N TRP A 130 9.12 2.88 6.37
CA TRP A 130 9.71 2.19 5.24
C TRP A 130 9.23 2.74 3.90
N ILE A 131 7.91 2.92 3.72
CA ILE A 131 7.37 3.39 2.43
C ILE A 131 7.66 4.86 2.19
N GLU A 132 7.63 5.69 3.24
CA GLU A 132 7.97 7.12 3.18
C GLU A 132 9.43 7.35 2.80
N ARG A 133 10.33 6.43 3.17
CA ARG A 133 11.74 6.49 2.75
C ARG A 133 11.93 6.30 1.25
N ILE A 134 11.07 5.52 0.59
CA ILE A 134 11.18 5.22 -0.84
C ILE A 134 10.38 6.22 -1.67
N PHE A 135 9.17 6.54 -1.21
CA PHE A 135 8.23 7.42 -1.90
C PHE A 135 7.63 8.41 -0.92
N PRO A 136 8.38 9.47 -0.54
CA PRO A 136 7.92 10.45 0.42
C PRO A 136 6.53 11.01 0.08
N THR A 137 5.76 11.23 1.12
CA THR A 137 4.51 11.96 1.13
C THR A 137 4.64 13.15 2.10
N LYS A 138 3.67 14.05 2.05
CA LYS A 138 3.65 15.21 2.95
C LYS A 138 2.81 14.89 4.16
N ASN A 139 3.26 15.30 5.34
CA ASN A 139 2.50 15.30 6.59
C ASN A 139 1.77 13.96 6.86
N ASP A 140 2.50 12.85 6.85
CA ASP A 140 1.99 11.52 7.22
C ASP A 140 0.78 11.03 6.40
N PHE A 141 0.71 11.37 5.10
CA PHE A 141 -0.47 11.04 4.30
C PHE A 141 -0.76 9.54 4.24
N MET A 142 0.27 8.68 4.11
CA MET A 142 0.07 7.22 4.12
C MET A 142 -0.53 6.74 5.45
N ARG A 143 -0.09 7.29 6.59
CA ARG A 143 -0.66 6.94 7.89
C ARG A 143 -2.13 7.36 7.98
N LYS A 144 -2.48 8.53 7.45
CA LYS A 144 -3.86 9.02 7.43
C LYS A 144 -4.77 8.14 6.59
N ILE A 145 -4.30 7.63 5.44
CA ILE A 145 -5.02 6.61 4.67
C ILE A 145 -5.24 5.36 5.54
N ALA A 146 -4.20 4.79 6.14
CA ALA A 146 -4.36 3.59 6.97
C ALA A 146 -5.30 3.79 8.17
N ILE A 147 -5.32 4.97 8.79
CA ILE A 147 -6.29 5.33 9.82
C ILE A 147 -7.71 5.31 9.24
N HIS A 148 -7.93 5.97 8.10
CA HIS A 148 -9.24 6.10 7.51
C HIS A 148 -9.80 4.78 7.00
N GLU A 149 -8.99 3.99 6.30
CA GLU A 149 -9.41 2.76 5.63
C GLU A 149 -9.69 1.60 6.60
N SER A 150 -8.97 1.54 7.73
CA SER A 150 -9.03 0.35 8.60
C SER A 150 -8.67 0.59 10.06
N HIS A 151 -8.55 1.85 10.50
CA HIS A 151 -8.00 2.19 11.82
C HIS A 151 -6.63 1.54 12.07
N LEU A 152 -5.70 1.65 11.11
CA LEU A 152 -4.39 0.99 11.15
C LEU A 152 -4.49 -0.55 11.23
N GLY A 153 -5.51 -1.11 10.57
CA GLY A 153 -5.78 -2.55 10.50
C GLY A 153 -6.55 -3.11 11.69
N GLN A 154 -7.05 -2.26 12.59
CA GLN A 154 -7.78 -2.65 13.80
C GLN A 154 -9.30 -2.79 13.58
N HIS A 155 -9.82 -2.30 12.45
CA HIS A 155 -11.24 -2.43 12.14
C HIS A 155 -11.59 -3.90 11.83
N GLU A 156 -12.76 -4.37 12.28
CA GLU A 156 -13.19 -5.77 12.08
C GLU A 156 -13.31 -6.15 10.59
N ASP A 157 -13.78 -5.21 9.77
CA ASP A 157 -13.89 -5.39 8.31
C ASP A 157 -12.58 -5.29 7.53
N THR A 158 -11.43 -5.10 8.21
CA THR A 158 -10.12 -5.02 7.53
C THR A 158 -9.86 -6.27 6.69
N ALA A 159 -10.21 -7.45 7.23
CA ALA A 159 -10.00 -8.75 6.61
C ALA A 159 -11.32 -9.51 6.42
N ARG A 160 -12.29 -8.86 5.76
CA ARG A 160 -13.58 -9.48 5.44
C ARG A 160 -13.43 -10.61 4.39
N PRO A 161 -14.28 -11.64 4.44
CA PRO A 161 -14.27 -12.74 3.47
C PRO A 161 -14.32 -12.24 2.02
N GLY A 162 -13.48 -12.80 1.16
CA GLY A 162 -13.37 -12.44 -0.26
C GLY A 162 -12.66 -11.12 -0.53
N TYR A 163 -12.09 -10.46 0.48
CA TYR A 163 -11.38 -9.20 0.31
C TYR A 163 -10.00 -9.21 0.95
N TYR A 164 -8.97 -8.94 0.15
CA TYR A 164 -7.57 -9.10 0.56
C TYR A 164 -6.76 -7.80 0.52
N GLY A 165 -7.40 -6.63 0.41
CA GLY A 165 -6.72 -5.33 0.30
C GLY A 165 -5.90 -4.91 1.53
N GLY A 166 -6.02 -5.62 2.65
CA GLY A 166 -5.25 -5.41 3.87
C GLY A 166 -5.53 -4.06 4.54
N VAL A 167 -4.56 -3.57 5.31
CA VAL A 167 -4.68 -2.32 6.10
C VAL A 167 -5.09 -1.11 5.24
N PHE A 168 -4.63 -1.04 4.00
CA PHE A 168 -4.90 0.11 3.12
C PHE A 168 -6.12 -0.09 2.21
N GLN A 169 -6.84 -1.20 2.33
CA GLN A 169 -8.06 -1.48 1.57
C GLN A 169 -7.89 -1.25 0.05
N VAL A 170 -6.80 -1.79 -0.51
CA VAL A 170 -6.57 -1.73 -1.95
C VAL A 170 -7.38 -2.80 -2.66
N ASP A 171 -8.31 -2.40 -3.51
CA ASP A 171 -9.09 -3.33 -4.33
C ASP A 171 -8.21 -4.12 -5.32
N GLU A 172 -8.65 -5.31 -5.69
CA GLU A 172 -7.91 -6.23 -6.58
C GLU A 172 -7.54 -5.59 -7.93
N GLY A 173 -8.50 -4.90 -8.54
CA GLY A 173 -8.25 -4.17 -9.79
C GLY A 173 -7.17 -3.11 -9.62
N THR A 174 -7.27 -2.29 -8.56
CA THR A 174 -6.26 -1.27 -8.25
C THR A 174 -4.90 -1.89 -7.97
N PHE A 175 -4.83 -3.02 -7.26
CA PHE A 175 -3.60 -3.76 -7.03
C PHE A 175 -2.98 -4.23 -8.36
N ARG A 176 -3.75 -4.87 -9.25
CA ARG A 176 -3.28 -5.32 -10.55
C ARG A 176 -2.70 -4.19 -11.39
N GLU A 177 -3.34 -3.03 -11.36
CA GLU A 177 -2.86 -1.83 -12.04
C GLU A 177 -1.47 -1.39 -11.56
N THR A 178 -1.12 -1.64 -10.29
CA THR A 178 0.24 -1.38 -9.78
C THR A 178 1.30 -2.25 -10.47
N GLN A 179 0.93 -3.46 -10.90
CA GLN A 179 1.81 -4.43 -11.55
C GLN A 179 1.92 -4.19 -13.05
N ILE A 180 0.83 -3.84 -13.73
CA ILE A 180 0.79 -3.79 -15.21
C ILE A 180 1.04 -2.40 -15.81
N ARG A 181 0.81 -1.30 -15.07
CA ARG A 181 0.94 0.06 -15.64
C ARG A 181 2.37 0.33 -16.08
N LYS A 182 2.57 0.65 -17.36
CA LYS A 182 3.89 0.99 -17.93
C LYS A 182 4.57 2.16 -17.19
N GLY A 183 3.78 3.19 -16.84
CA GLY A 183 4.27 4.39 -16.12
C GLY A 183 4.72 4.16 -14.67
N LEU A 184 4.68 2.93 -14.16
CA LEU A 184 5.16 2.56 -12.82
C LEU A 184 6.41 1.67 -12.86
N ALA A 185 7.02 1.43 -14.03
CA ALA A 185 8.12 0.47 -14.16
C ALA A 185 9.31 0.78 -13.22
N GLU A 186 9.72 2.05 -13.14
CA GLU A 186 10.81 2.47 -12.26
C GLU A 186 10.45 2.33 -10.77
N GLN A 187 9.23 2.71 -10.40
CA GLN A 187 8.73 2.61 -9.03
C GLN A 187 8.65 1.15 -8.59
N ARG A 188 8.16 0.26 -9.46
CA ARG A 188 8.18 -1.18 -9.22
C ARG A 188 9.61 -1.70 -9.04
N ALA A 189 10.54 -1.33 -9.91
CA ALA A 189 11.94 -1.76 -9.79
C ALA A 189 12.56 -1.32 -8.46
N LYS A 190 12.32 -0.06 -8.02
CA LYS A 190 12.76 0.45 -6.72
C LYS A 190 12.19 -0.36 -5.55
N VAL A 191 10.89 -0.64 -5.59
CA VAL A 191 10.23 -1.49 -4.59
C VAL A 191 10.83 -2.87 -4.58
N SER A 192 10.95 -3.52 -5.74
CA SER A 192 11.44 -4.89 -5.84
C SER A 192 12.86 -5.05 -5.33
N ALA A 193 13.73 -4.09 -5.64
CA ALA A 193 15.08 -4.04 -5.11
C ALA A 193 15.09 -3.93 -3.58
N LYS A 194 14.25 -3.04 -3.00
CA LYS A 194 14.19 -2.86 -1.54
C LYS A 194 13.51 -4.02 -0.82
N LEU A 195 12.56 -4.68 -1.49
CA LEU A 195 11.82 -5.82 -0.99
C LEU A 195 12.64 -7.12 -1.05
N GLY A 196 13.66 -7.18 -1.92
CA GLY A 196 14.35 -8.43 -2.26
C GLY A 196 13.44 -9.43 -3.00
N ARG A 197 12.35 -8.95 -3.60
CA ARG A 197 11.33 -9.75 -4.31
C ARG A 197 10.71 -8.94 -5.43
N ASP A 198 10.52 -9.57 -6.58
CA ASP A 198 9.78 -8.96 -7.69
C ASP A 198 8.33 -8.64 -7.27
N TRP A 199 7.95 -7.37 -7.38
CA TRP A 199 6.61 -6.88 -7.01
C TRP A 199 5.52 -7.53 -7.86
N ASN A 200 5.83 -7.89 -9.10
CA ASN A 200 4.88 -8.56 -10.00
C ASN A 200 4.57 -10.00 -9.58
N THR A 201 5.34 -10.57 -8.64
CA THR A 201 5.09 -11.91 -8.06
C THR A 201 4.30 -11.85 -6.77
N VAL A 202 3.99 -10.66 -6.26
CA VAL A 202 3.11 -10.49 -5.10
C VAL A 202 1.68 -10.76 -5.54
N THR A 203 0.91 -11.47 -4.71
CA THR A 203 -0.51 -11.74 -4.95
C THR A 203 -1.38 -10.79 -4.14
N TRP A 204 -2.59 -10.51 -4.63
CA TRP A 204 -3.54 -9.68 -3.88
C TRP A 204 -3.86 -10.27 -2.50
N ARG A 205 -3.91 -11.60 -2.38
CA ARG A 205 -4.11 -12.32 -1.11
C ARG A 205 -3.08 -11.95 -0.04
N GLU A 206 -1.82 -11.82 -0.42
CA GLU A 206 -0.72 -11.54 0.52
C GLU A 206 -0.83 -10.15 1.18
N LEU A 207 -1.55 -9.20 0.57
CA LEU A 207 -1.77 -7.88 1.17
C LEU A 207 -2.58 -7.97 2.47
N ARG A 208 -3.46 -8.97 2.60
CA ARG A 208 -4.32 -9.17 3.78
C ARG A 208 -3.51 -9.25 5.06
N ASP A 209 -2.48 -10.09 5.07
CA ASP A 209 -1.71 -10.39 6.27
C ASP A 209 -0.37 -9.65 6.33
N ASN A 210 -0.01 -8.95 5.24
CA ASN A 210 1.24 -8.21 5.15
C ASN A 210 0.99 -6.70 4.99
N PRO A 211 1.04 -5.92 6.09
CA PRO A 211 0.79 -4.48 6.05
C PRO A 211 1.80 -3.72 5.17
N LEU A 212 3.03 -4.23 5.03
CA LEU A 212 4.02 -3.62 4.14
C LEU A 212 3.61 -3.76 2.67
N LEU A 213 3.18 -4.95 2.25
CA LEU A 213 2.70 -5.16 0.87
C LEU A 213 1.44 -4.34 0.59
N SER A 214 0.50 -4.26 1.54
CA SER A 214 -0.68 -3.39 1.44
C SER A 214 -0.28 -1.90 1.30
N ALA A 215 0.70 -1.42 2.07
CA ALA A 215 1.20 -0.05 1.97
C ALA A 215 1.87 0.25 0.62
N ILE A 216 2.66 -0.70 0.09
CA ILE A 216 3.32 -0.57 -1.20
C ILE A 216 2.26 -0.49 -2.31
N ALA A 217 1.27 -1.37 -2.31
CA ALA A 217 0.18 -1.35 -3.27
C ALA A 217 -0.56 0.00 -3.26
N ALA A 218 -0.87 0.50 -2.06
CA ALA A 218 -1.52 1.80 -1.89
C ALA A 218 -0.65 2.97 -2.42
N ARG A 219 0.65 2.96 -2.15
CA ARG A 219 1.53 4.04 -2.61
C ARG A 219 1.73 4.01 -4.12
N LEU A 220 1.93 2.83 -4.70
CA LEU A 220 2.05 2.65 -6.15
C LEU A 220 0.76 3.06 -6.86
N SER A 221 -0.43 2.76 -6.30
CA SER A 221 -1.71 3.18 -6.89
C SER A 221 -1.82 4.71 -6.99
N LEU A 222 -1.35 5.44 -5.98
CA LEU A 222 -1.31 6.90 -5.97
C LEU A 222 -0.30 7.48 -6.97
N LEU A 223 0.87 6.86 -7.12
CA LEU A 223 1.93 7.34 -8.01
C LEU A 223 1.51 7.32 -9.50
N ARG A 224 0.50 6.52 -9.87
CA ARG A 224 -0.07 6.51 -11.24
C ARG A 224 -0.56 7.88 -11.70
N TRP A 225 -1.03 8.71 -10.77
CA TRP A 225 -1.65 10.00 -11.09
C TRP A 225 -0.65 11.12 -11.32
N LYS A 226 0.61 10.96 -10.89
CA LYS A 226 1.66 11.99 -10.98
C LYS A 226 1.21 13.36 -10.44
N LYS A 227 0.41 13.35 -9.36
CA LYS A 227 -0.08 14.56 -8.69
C LYS A 227 0.62 14.73 -7.34
N ASN A 228 0.88 15.98 -7.00
CA ASN A 228 1.46 16.33 -5.71
C ASN A 228 0.42 16.11 -4.60
N ILE A 229 0.84 15.43 -3.54
CA ILE A 229 0.03 15.26 -2.33
C ILE A 229 0.07 16.58 -1.54
N PRO A 230 -1.09 17.20 -1.23
CA PRO A 230 -1.15 18.41 -0.42
C PRO A 230 -0.62 18.18 1.01
N ALA A 231 -0.24 19.26 1.68
CA ALA A 231 0.31 19.19 3.04
C ALA A 231 -0.79 19.31 4.11
N ASP A 232 -1.78 20.15 3.87
CA ASP A 232 -2.92 20.39 4.75
C ASP A 232 -3.95 19.26 4.68
N ILE A 233 -4.76 19.13 5.73
CA ILE A 233 -5.68 18.01 5.89
C ILE A 233 -6.87 18.11 4.91
N GLU A 234 -7.29 19.32 4.57
CA GLU A 234 -8.33 19.62 3.59
C GLU A 234 -7.91 19.13 2.20
N GLY A 235 -6.73 19.56 1.74
CA GLY A 235 -6.17 19.14 0.46
C GLY A 235 -5.88 17.64 0.42
N GLN A 236 -5.44 17.04 1.52
CA GLN A 236 -5.25 15.59 1.60
C GLN A 236 -6.56 14.81 1.51
N ALA A 237 -7.63 15.30 2.13
CA ALA A 237 -8.94 14.67 2.03
C ALA A 237 -9.47 14.72 0.59
N ALA A 238 -9.40 15.88 -0.06
CA ALA A 238 -9.78 16.04 -1.47
C ALA A 238 -8.92 15.17 -2.40
N TYR A 239 -7.61 15.11 -2.15
CA TYR A 239 -6.69 14.26 -2.89
C TYR A 239 -7.03 12.77 -2.74
N TRP A 240 -7.25 12.30 -1.51
CA TRP A 240 -7.66 10.92 -1.23
C TRP A 240 -8.97 10.59 -1.94
N LYS A 241 -9.98 11.47 -1.84
CA LYS A 241 -11.28 11.23 -2.47
C LYS A 241 -11.15 11.09 -3.98
N LYS A 242 -10.41 12.01 -4.62
CA LYS A 242 -10.24 12.03 -6.07
C LYS A 242 -9.38 10.88 -6.62
N TYR A 243 -8.27 10.55 -5.95
CA TYR A 243 -7.24 9.68 -6.55
C TYR A 243 -7.10 8.31 -5.89
N TYR A 244 -7.66 8.10 -4.70
CA TYR A 244 -7.59 6.84 -3.98
C TYR A 244 -8.96 6.15 -3.87
N ASN A 245 -9.96 6.84 -3.32
CA ASN A 245 -11.31 6.31 -3.16
C ASN A 245 -12.13 6.34 -4.46
N THR A 246 -11.84 7.33 -5.32
CA THR A 246 -12.58 7.73 -6.54
C THR A 246 -14.01 8.19 -6.25
N ASP A 247 -14.65 8.79 -7.26
CA ASP A 247 -16.02 9.32 -7.14
C ASP A 247 -17.07 8.22 -6.92
N GLU A 248 -16.79 7.01 -7.40
CA GLU A 248 -17.64 5.82 -7.22
C GLU A 248 -17.58 5.26 -5.79
N GLY A 249 -16.50 5.53 -5.06
CA GLY A 249 -16.35 5.10 -3.68
C GLY A 249 -17.31 5.81 -2.72
N TRP A 250 -17.80 5.09 -1.71
CA TRP A 250 -18.76 5.63 -0.72
C TRP A 250 -18.12 6.55 0.35
N GLY A 251 -16.81 6.76 0.23
CA GLY A 251 -16.04 7.63 1.10
C GLY A 251 -16.35 9.10 0.87
N SER A 252 -16.23 9.93 1.91
CA SER A 252 -16.30 11.38 1.80
C SER A 252 -15.09 12.04 2.44
N GLU A 253 -14.72 13.22 1.94
CA GLU A 253 -13.63 14.02 2.51
C GLU A 253 -13.87 14.31 4.00
N GLU A 254 -15.12 14.54 4.40
CA GLU A 254 -15.48 14.76 5.79
C GLU A 254 -15.22 13.52 6.67
N LYS A 255 -15.60 12.33 6.21
CA LYS A 255 -15.31 11.08 6.94
C LYS A 255 -13.80 10.85 7.06
N PHE A 256 -13.04 11.15 6.01
CA PHE A 256 -11.57 11.10 6.05
C PHE A 256 -11.02 11.98 7.18
N LYS A 257 -11.38 13.28 7.18
CA LYS A 257 -10.95 14.24 8.20
C LYS A 257 -11.35 13.82 9.61
N ASN A 258 -12.61 13.38 9.79
CA ASN A 258 -13.13 12.99 11.09
C ASN A 258 -12.39 11.77 11.66
N SER A 259 -12.09 10.77 10.83
CA SER A 259 -11.33 9.58 11.27
C SER A 259 -9.91 9.94 11.74
N VAL A 260 -9.21 10.81 10.99
CA VAL A 260 -7.86 11.26 11.33
C VAL A 260 -7.87 12.07 12.62
N ASN A 261 -8.78 13.04 12.74
CA ASN A 261 -8.89 13.89 13.92
C ASN A 261 -9.23 13.07 15.18
N ALA A 262 -10.20 12.15 15.07
CA ALA A 262 -10.57 11.27 16.19
C ALA A 262 -9.38 10.40 16.66
N HIS A 263 -8.60 9.87 15.72
CA HIS A 263 -7.40 9.10 16.04
C HIS A 263 -6.34 9.94 16.76
N GLN A 264 -6.08 11.17 16.29
CA GLN A 264 -5.12 12.08 16.92
C GLN A 264 -5.56 12.49 18.33
N GLU A 265 -6.84 12.79 18.54
CA GLU A 265 -7.35 13.13 19.88
C GLU A 265 -7.25 11.96 20.85
N LYS A 266 -7.51 10.73 20.38
CA LYS A 266 -7.31 9.52 21.18
C LYS A 266 -5.84 9.34 21.58
N ALA A 267 -4.92 9.58 20.66
CA ALA A 267 -3.48 9.51 20.94
C ALA A 267 -3.05 10.57 21.98
N LYS A 268 -3.50 11.81 21.84
CA LYS A 268 -3.23 12.89 22.82
C LYS A 268 -3.76 12.55 24.21
N ARG A 269 -4.98 12.00 24.31
CA ARG A 269 -5.57 11.58 25.59
C ARG A 269 -4.73 10.49 26.27
N ARG A 270 -4.24 9.50 25.52
CA ARG A 270 -3.35 8.44 26.04
C ARG A 270 -2.03 8.99 26.56
N ALA A 271 -1.42 9.93 25.82
CA ALA A 271 -0.17 10.56 26.24
C ALA A 271 -0.33 11.40 27.53
N ARG A 272 -1.51 12.02 27.72
CA ARG A 272 -1.82 12.76 28.95
C ARG A 272 -2.07 11.84 30.15
N SER A 273 -2.67 10.67 29.94
CA SER A 273 -2.98 9.74 31.03
C SER A 273 -1.78 8.95 31.53
N ASN A 274 -0.77 8.71 30.67
CA ASN A 274 0.49 8.03 31.03
C ASN A 274 1.69 8.95 30.70
N PRO A 275 1.98 9.96 31.53
CA PRO A 275 3.17 10.78 31.33
C PRO A 275 4.44 9.91 31.48
N PRO A 276 5.51 10.18 30.72
CA PRO A 276 6.78 9.47 30.89
C PRO A 276 7.28 9.65 32.32
N MET A 277 7.57 8.55 33.02
CA MET A 277 8.22 8.58 34.33
C MET A 277 9.57 9.30 34.17
N SER A 278 9.73 10.42 34.88
CA SER A 278 10.95 11.23 34.89
C SER A 278 12.05 10.62 35.74
#